data_AF-A0A926BQ77-F1
#
_entry.id   AF-A0A926BQ77-F1
#
_cell.length_a   1.000
_cell.length_b   1.000
_cell.length_c   1.000
_cell.angle_alpha   90.00
_cell.angle_beta   90.00
_cell.angle_gamma   90.00
#
_symmetry.space_group_name_H-M   'P 1'
#
loop_
_entity.id
_entity.type
_entity.pdbx_description
1 polymer ?
#
loop_
_entity_poly.entity_id
_entity_poly.type
_entity_poly.pdbx_seq_one_letter_code
_entity_poly.pdbx_strand_id
1 'polypeptide(L)'
;MFARIREDIQTVFRKDPAARNVWEVLSYAGLWAVLSHRAAHWLWTHHGKTLARLLSQYTRFRTGIEIHPGATIGRRFFIDHGMGVVIGETAEIGDDVLMYHAVTLGGTSL
;
A
#
# COMPACT_ATOMS: atom_id res chain seq x y z
N MET A 1 8.08 1.21 13.92
CA MET A 1 8.09 0.71 12.52
C MET A 1 8.01 -0.82 12.45
N PHE A 2 8.92 -1.56 13.09
CA PHE A 2 8.92 -3.04 13.08
C PHE A 2 7.61 -3.71 13.53
N ALA A 3 6.97 -3.22 14.59
CA ALA A 3 5.69 -3.75 15.06
C ALA A 3 4.58 -3.64 13.99
N ARG A 4 4.62 -2.59 13.16
CA ARG A 4 3.63 -2.35 12.10
C ARG A 4 3.85 -3.27 10.89
N ILE A 5 5.10 -3.51 10.52
CA ILE A 5 5.45 -4.48 9.46
C ILE A 5 4.99 -5.89 9.87
N ARG A 6 5.25 -6.27 11.12
CA ARG A 6 4.77 -7.56 11.66
C ARG A 6 3.24 -7.66 11.60
N GLU A 7 2.53 -6.58 11.95
CA GLU A 7 1.07 -6.52 11.89
C GLU A 7 0.55 -6.62 10.45
N ASP A 8 1.18 -5.93 9.48
CA ASP A 8 0.82 -6.00 8.07
C ASP A 8 0.98 -7.45 7.54
N ILE A 9 2.11 -8.11 7.84
CA ILE A 9 2.35 -9.52 7.48
C ILE A 9 1.32 -10.46 8.12
N GLN A 10 1.05 -10.29 9.42
CA GLN A 10 0.04 -11.10 10.12
C GLN A 10 -1.37 -10.89 9.55
N THR A 11 -1.65 -9.71 9.00
CA THR A 11 -2.94 -9.43 8.37
C THR A 11 -3.11 -10.21 7.08
N VAL A 12 -2.04 -10.35 6.27
CA VAL A 12 -2.05 -11.22 5.08
C VAL A 12 -2.44 -12.65 5.46
N PHE A 13 -1.76 -13.26 6.44
CA PHE A 13 -2.08 -14.62 6.88
C PHE A 13 -3.50 -14.80 7.42
N ARG A 14 -4.08 -13.76 8.02
CA ARG A 14 -5.46 -13.83 8.55
C ARG A 14 -6.52 -13.66 7.49
N LYS A 15 -6.20 -12.96 6.40
CA LYS A 15 -7.18 -12.55 5.37
C LYS A 15 -7.08 -13.40 4.11
N ASP A 16 -5.92 -13.98 3.82
CA ASP A 16 -5.70 -14.82 2.65
C ASP A 16 -5.41 -16.28 3.06
N PRO A 17 -6.36 -17.21 2.85
CA PRO A 17 -6.15 -18.64 3.07
C PRO A 17 -5.02 -19.26 2.23
N ALA A 18 -4.61 -18.62 1.13
CA ALA A 18 -3.54 -19.10 0.25
C ALA A 18 -2.13 -18.77 0.79
N ALA A 19 -2.01 -17.90 1.78
CA ALA A 19 -0.73 -17.53 2.38
C ALA A 19 -0.18 -18.67 3.25
N ARG A 20 0.81 -19.43 2.75
CA ARG A 20 1.33 -20.62 3.45
C ARG A 20 2.50 -20.33 4.37
N ASN A 21 3.38 -19.39 4.00
CA ASN A 21 4.58 -19.08 4.77
C ASN A 21 5.07 -17.65 4.52
N VAL A 22 5.99 -17.17 5.38
CA VAL A 22 6.44 -15.77 5.37
C VAL A 22 7.20 -15.43 4.09
N TRP A 23 7.98 -16.36 3.53
CA TRP A 23 8.74 -16.12 2.31
C TRP A 23 7.83 -15.90 1.10
N GLU A 24 6.74 -16.66 1.02
CA GLU A 24 5.68 -16.45 0.03
C GLU A 24 4.97 -15.11 0.25
N VAL A 25 4.60 -14.76 1.49
CA VAL A 25 3.97 -13.47 1.78
C VAL A 25 4.88 -12.28 1.43
N LEU A 26 6.20 -12.44 1.58
CA LEU A 26 7.18 -11.45 1.15
C LEU A 26 7.23 -11.26 -0.37
N SER A 27 6.64 -12.12 -1.19
CA SER A 27 6.48 -11.89 -2.63
C SER A 27 5.19 -11.15 -2.99
N TYR A 28 4.32 -10.83 -2.04
CA TYR A 28 3.01 -10.25 -2.34
C TYR A 28 3.14 -8.77 -2.74
N ALA A 29 2.62 -8.45 -3.92
CA ALA A 29 2.64 -7.09 -4.47
C ALA A 29 1.95 -6.08 -3.53
N GLY A 30 0.82 -6.47 -2.94
CA GLY A 30 0.09 -5.64 -1.97
C GLY A 30 0.91 -5.30 -0.73
N LEU A 31 1.63 -6.27 -0.16
CA LEU A 31 2.52 -6.01 0.98
C LEU A 31 3.62 -5.02 0.61
N TRP A 32 4.29 -5.22 -0.54
CA TRP A 32 5.32 -4.28 -1.02
C TRP A 32 4.76 -2.88 -1.24
N ALA A 33 3.56 -2.76 -1.82
CA ALA A 33 2.93 -1.46 -2.06
C ALA A 33 2.63 -0.72 -0.75
N VAL A 34 2.07 -1.40 0.26
CA VAL A 34 1.78 -0.80 1.57
C VAL A 34 3.07 -0.39 2.29
N LEU A 35 4.08 -1.26 2.34
CA LEU A 35 5.35 -0.95 3.00
C LEU A 35 6.08 0.22 2.31
N SER A 36 6.13 0.23 0.99
CA SER A 36 6.75 1.30 0.22
C SER A 36 5.97 2.61 0.35
N HIS A 37 4.63 2.57 0.35
CA HIS A 37 3.81 3.74 0.61
C HIS A 37 4.10 4.31 2.00
N ARG A 38 4.25 3.50 3.05
CA ARG A 38 4.58 4.02 4.40
C ARG A 38 5.91 4.78 4.40
N ALA A 39 6.92 4.33 3.64
CA ALA A 39 8.18 5.06 3.46
C ALA A 39 8.02 6.33 2.60
N ALA A 40 7.26 6.25 1.50
CA ALA A 40 6.97 7.39 0.63
C ALA A 40 6.15 8.48 1.35
N HIS A 41 5.17 8.09 2.17
CA HIS A 41 4.37 8.98 2.99
C HIS A 41 5.24 9.68 4.03
N TRP A 42 6.15 8.95 4.69
CA TRP A 42 7.12 9.59 5.59
C TRP A 42 7.97 10.65 4.86
N LEU A 43 8.51 10.33 3.68
CA LEU A 43 9.21 11.32 2.86
C LEU A 43 8.32 12.51 2.50
N TRP A 44 7.06 12.24 2.14
CA TRP A 44 6.09 13.25 1.76
C TRP A 44 5.79 14.23 2.90
N THR A 45 5.63 13.75 4.13
CA THR A 45 5.38 14.61 5.30
C THR A 45 6.63 15.31 5.81
N HIS A 46 7.83 14.90 5.40
CA HIS A 46 9.11 15.51 5.78
C HIS A 46 9.75 16.30 4.62
N HIS A 47 8.91 16.93 3.79
CA HIS A 47 9.32 17.81 2.67
C HIS A 47 10.10 17.14 1.51
N GLY A 48 10.33 15.83 1.55
CA GLY A 48 10.94 15.04 0.48
C GLY A 48 9.99 14.69 -0.67
N LYS A 49 9.20 15.66 -1.16
CA LYS A 49 8.07 15.44 -2.08
C LYS A 49 8.46 14.73 -3.39
N THR A 50 9.56 15.17 -4.02
CA THR A 50 10.05 14.57 -5.27
C THR A 50 10.47 13.12 -5.07
N LEU A 51 11.23 12.83 -4.02
CA LEU A 51 11.69 11.46 -3.72
C LEU A 51 10.51 10.55 -3.36
N ALA A 52 9.54 11.06 -2.60
CA ALA A 52 8.30 10.36 -2.30
C ALA A 52 7.53 9.97 -3.57
N ARG A 53 7.41 10.90 -4.55
CA ARG A 53 6.75 10.61 -5.82
C ARG A 53 7.54 9.61 -6.66
N LEU A 54 8.86 9.74 -6.77
CA LEU A 54 9.71 8.77 -7.45
C LEU A 54 9.55 7.36 -6.86
N LEU A 55 9.56 7.24 -5.54
CA LEU A 55 9.35 5.97 -4.85
C LEU A 55 7.94 5.39 -5.13
N SER A 56 6.90 6.23 -5.12
CA SER A 56 5.54 5.78 -5.46
C SER A 56 5.42 5.28 -6.90
N GLN A 57 6.08 5.95 -7.86
CA GLN A 57 6.08 5.53 -9.27
C GLN A 57 6.90 4.25 -9.48
N TYR A 58 8.03 4.11 -8.80
CA TYR A 58 8.80 2.86 -8.81
C TYR A 58 7.97 1.69 -8.24
N THR A 59 7.24 1.94 -7.16
CA THR A 59 6.35 0.94 -6.55
C THR A 59 5.24 0.54 -7.51
N ARG A 60 4.58 1.51 -8.16
CA ARG A 60 3.57 1.28 -9.19
C ARG A 60 4.12 0.44 -10.34
N PHE A 61 5.31 0.77 -10.84
CA PHE A 61 5.97 0.00 -11.90
C PHE A 61 6.21 -1.45 -11.48
N ARG A 62 6.67 -1.70 -10.25
CA ARG A 62 6.99 -3.03 -9.76
C ARG A 62 5.77 -3.88 -9.40
N THR A 63 4.70 -3.26 -8.92
CA THR A 63 3.56 -3.97 -8.29
C THR A 63 2.25 -3.86 -9.06
N GLY A 64 2.12 -2.89 -9.97
CA GLY A 64 0.86 -2.54 -10.61
C GLY A 64 -0.13 -1.79 -9.71
N ILE A 65 0.29 -1.41 -8.48
CA ILE A 65 -0.52 -0.70 -7.49
C ILE A 65 -0.03 0.75 -7.39
N GLU A 66 -0.91 1.71 -7.64
CA GLU A 66 -0.62 3.13 -7.48
C GLU A 66 -1.17 3.65 -6.16
N ILE A 67 -0.29 4.13 -5.29
CA ILE A 67 -0.66 4.81 -4.05
C ILE A 67 0.06 6.15 -4.00
N HIS A 68 -0.70 7.24 -4.00
CA HIS A 68 -0.11 8.56 -3.85
C HIS A 68 0.56 8.69 -2.46
N PRO A 69 1.76 9.29 -2.33
CA PRO A 69 2.41 9.46 -1.03
C PRO A 69 1.60 10.28 -0.03
N GLY A 70 0.73 11.18 -0.52
CA GLY A 70 -0.16 11.99 0.30
C GLY A 70 -1.33 11.24 0.93
N ALA A 71 -1.68 10.06 0.43
CA ALA A 71 -2.79 9.27 0.97
C ALA A 71 -2.55 8.92 2.43
N THR A 72 -3.62 8.91 3.24
CA THR A 72 -3.56 8.49 4.64
C THR A 72 -4.09 7.06 4.76
N ILE A 73 -3.24 6.14 5.23
CA ILE A 73 -3.57 4.73 5.35
C ILE A 73 -3.38 4.24 6.79
N GLY A 74 -4.45 3.66 7.34
CA GLY A 74 -4.51 3.07 8.66
C GLY A 74 -3.68 1.79 8.83
N ARG A 75 -4.05 1.03 9.86
CA ARG A 75 -3.44 -0.24 10.25
C ARG A 75 -4.14 -1.42 9.59
N ARG A 76 -3.43 -2.54 9.44
CA ARG A 76 -4.01 -3.80 8.93
C ARG A 76 -4.72 -3.61 7.58
N PHE A 77 -4.22 -2.68 6.78
CA PHE A 77 -4.67 -2.47 5.40
C PHE A 77 -4.04 -3.55 4.53
N PHE A 78 -4.87 -4.30 3.82
CA PHE A 78 -4.44 -5.39 2.97
C PHE A 78 -4.95 -5.17 1.55
N ILE A 79 -4.03 -5.27 0.58
CA ILE A 79 -4.35 -5.27 -0.84
C ILE A 79 -4.10 -6.69 -1.37
N ASP A 80 -5.15 -7.33 -1.85
CA ASP A 80 -5.09 -8.68 -2.41
C ASP A 80 -5.15 -8.64 -3.95
N HIS A 81 -4.28 -9.41 -4.61
CA HIS A 81 -3.93 -9.38 -6.04
C HIS A 81 -3.38 -8.03 -6.56
N GLY A 82 -4.06 -6.92 -6.24
CA GLY A 82 -3.57 -5.54 -6.32
C GLY A 82 -3.42 -4.90 -7.69
N MET A 83 -3.30 -5.66 -8.78
CA MET A 83 -3.13 -5.09 -10.12
C MET A 83 -4.23 -4.06 -10.45
N GLY A 84 -3.85 -2.86 -10.87
CA GLY A 84 -4.79 -1.80 -11.25
C GLY A 84 -5.44 -1.04 -10.09
N VAL A 85 -4.99 -1.25 -8.86
CA VAL A 85 -5.42 -0.42 -7.72
C VAL A 85 -4.86 0.99 -7.86
N VAL A 86 -5.69 2.01 -7.64
CA VAL A 86 -5.30 3.43 -7.64
C VAL A 86 -5.85 4.13 -6.39
N ILE A 87 -4.97 4.74 -5.60
CA ILE A 87 -5.31 5.49 -4.38
C ILE A 87 -4.76 6.92 -4.51
N GLY A 88 -5.67 7.88 -4.60
CA GLY A 88 -5.39 9.29 -4.84
C GLY A 88 -4.78 10.03 -3.66
N GLU A 89 -4.31 11.26 -3.91
CA GLU A 89 -3.58 12.07 -2.94
C GLU A 89 -4.33 12.34 -1.64
N THR A 90 -5.61 12.65 -1.72
CA THR A 90 -6.44 13.04 -0.58
C THR A 90 -7.24 11.87 -0.01
N ALA A 91 -6.95 10.64 -0.43
CA ALA A 91 -7.67 9.47 0.05
C ALA A 91 -7.33 9.20 1.52
N GLU A 92 -8.38 8.89 2.30
CA GLU A 92 -8.26 8.43 3.68
C GLU A 92 -8.82 7.01 3.78
N ILE A 93 -7.96 6.07 4.18
CA ILE A 93 -8.31 4.66 4.38
C ILE A 93 -8.11 4.33 5.85
N GLY A 94 -9.17 3.85 6.50
CA GLY A 94 -9.17 3.46 7.90
C GLY A 94 -8.43 2.15 8.19
N ASP A 95 -8.61 1.67 9.42
CA ASP A 95 -8.07 0.40 9.89
C ASP A 95 -8.85 -0.81 9.32
N ASP A 96 -8.18 -1.96 9.18
CA ASP A 96 -8.77 -3.27 8.82
C ASP A 96 -9.46 -3.34 7.43
N VAL A 97 -9.11 -2.42 6.53
CA VAL A 97 -9.63 -2.40 5.16
C VAL A 97 -8.93 -3.48 4.31
N LEU A 98 -9.73 -4.21 3.55
CA LEU A 98 -9.28 -5.12 2.49
C LEU A 98 -9.68 -4.53 1.14
N MET A 99 -8.74 -4.45 0.22
CA MET A 99 -8.93 -3.97 -1.14
C MET A 99 -8.48 -5.02 -2.16
N TYR A 100 -9.29 -5.28 -3.18
CA TYR A 100 -8.95 -6.17 -4.27
C TYR A 100 -8.39 -5.41 -5.48
N HIS A 101 -7.99 -6.14 -6.51
CA HIS A 101 -7.53 -5.59 -7.78
C HIS A 101 -8.53 -4.62 -8.42
N ALA A 102 -8.03 -3.71 -9.28
CA ALA A 102 -8.80 -2.74 -10.07
C ALA A 102 -9.67 -1.73 -9.28
N VAL A 103 -9.51 -1.64 -7.95
CA VAL A 103 -10.23 -0.62 -7.15
C VAL A 103 -9.58 0.75 -7.31
N THR A 104 -10.40 1.78 -7.52
CA THR A 104 -9.94 3.18 -7.58
C THR A 104 -10.60 4.04 -6.51
N LEU A 105 -9.78 4.69 -5.69
CA LEU A 105 -10.14 5.80 -4.81
C LEU A 105 -9.51 7.09 -5.37
N GLY A 106 -10.15 7.66 -6.39
CA GLY A 106 -9.66 8.84 -7.11
C GLY A 106 -10.45 10.11 -6.80
N GLY A 107 -10.07 11.21 -7.46
CA GLY A 107 -10.83 12.46 -7.48
C GLY A 107 -11.29 12.80 -8.89
N THR A 108 -12.42 13.50 -9.02
CA THR A 108 -12.98 13.95 -10.32
C THR A 108 -12.84 15.45 -10.54
N SER A 109 -12.33 16.18 -9.55
CA SER A 109 -12.09 17.63 -9.64
C SER A 109 -10.88 17.87 -10.56
N LEU A 110 -11.18 18.11 -11.83
CA LEU A 110 -10.30 18.63 -12.87
C LEU A 110 -9.98 20.12 -12.62
#